data_AF-A0A4Q5SJ03-F1
#
_entry.id   AF-A0A4Q5SJ03-F1
#
_cell.length_a   1.000
_cell.length_b   1.000
_cell.length_c   1.000
_cell.angle_alpha   90.00
_cell.angle_beta   90.00
_cell.angle_gamma   90.00
#
_symmetry.space_group_name_H-M   'P 1'
#
loop_
_entity.id
_entity.type
_entity.pdbx_description
1 polymer ?
#
loop_
_entity_poly.entity_id
_entity_poly.type
_entity_poly.pdbx_seq_one_letter_code
_entity_poly.pdbx_strand_id
1 'polypeptide(L)'
;DTYGKAFLQIMNLWRVDQDTKKYVFAKRFAKIAADLLGVDNVRLYHDQALYKEPGGGPTPWHQDQYYWPIDTHDTITMWMPLVDIDVEMGMLTFASKSFDKGAVFNNEISDESETAFDDYVKEQGFEITRAETMKAGDATFHRGFTIHKAPGNNSNTMREVMTVIYIADGAKITPPINKYQADDHRKWLDEKPVGGLVDSELNPKLL
;
A
#
# COMPACT_ATOMS: atom_id res chain seq x y z
N ASP A 1 9.73 1.76 -20.89
CA ASP A 1 8.74 2.31 -19.96
C ASP A 1 7.59 1.32 -19.81
N THR A 2 7.90 0.17 -19.19
CA THR A 2 7.01 -0.99 -19.06
C THR A 2 5.97 -0.79 -17.95
N TYR A 3 6.24 0.15 -17.04
CA TYR A 3 5.53 0.33 -15.78
C TYR A 3 4.52 1.47 -15.76
N GLY A 4 4.66 2.47 -16.63
CA GLY A 4 3.69 3.56 -16.79
C GLY A 4 2.31 3.14 -17.32
N LYS A 5 2.05 1.84 -17.50
CA LYS A 5 0.78 1.27 -18.01
C LYS A 5 0.13 0.23 -17.09
N ALA A 6 0.59 0.07 -15.84
CA ALA A 6 0.09 -1.00 -14.98
C ALA A 6 -1.36 -0.75 -14.50
N PHE A 7 -1.72 0.50 -14.19
CA PHE A 7 -3.06 0.92 -13.77
C PHE A 7 -3.14 2.46 -13.70
N LEU A 8 -4.35 3.01 -13.76
CA LEU A 8 -4.63 4.40 -13.39
C LEU A 8 -4.65 4.49 -11.86
N GLN A 9 -3.91 5.46 -11.33
CA GLN A 9 -3.79 5.71 -9.89
C GLN A 9 -4.27 7.12 -9.56
N ILE A 10 -5.16 7.22 -8.58
CA ILE A 10 -5.67 8.48 -8.06
C ILE A 10 -5.40 8.45 -6.56
N MET A 11 -4.87 9.53 -5.99
CA MET A 11 -4.44 9.60 -4.59
C MET A 11 -5.17 10.72 -3.85
N ASN A 12 -5.29 10.61 -2.52
CA ASN A 12 -5.93 11.63 -1.68
C ASN A 12 -7.38 11.95 -2.09
N LEU A 13 -8.15 10.93 -2.50
CA LEU A 13 -9.53 11.12 -2.96
C LEU A 13 -10.42 11.66 -1.83
N TRP A 14 -10.11 11.32 -0.58
CA TRP A 14 -10.82 11.86 0.60
C TRP A 14 -10.82 13.40 0.66
N ARG A 15 -9.87 14.06 0.01
CA ARG A 15 -9.76 15.53 -0.01
C ARG A 15 -10.70 16.19 -1.01
N VAL A 16 -11.13 15.46 -2.04
CA VAL A 16 -11.88 16.01 -3.17
C VAL A 16 -13.31 15.50 -3.23
N ASP A 17 -13.61 14.38 -2.59
CA ASP A 17 -14.95 13.79 -2.56
C ASP A 17 -15.41 13.43 -1.14
N GLN A 18 -16.62 13.86 -0.78
CA GLN A 18 -17.15 13.70 0.59
C GLN A 18 -17.56 12.26 0.88
N ASP A 19 -18.04 11.50 -0.11
CA ASP A 19 -18.45 10.11 0.10
C ASP A 19 -17.23 9.20 0.21
N THR A 20 -16.19 9.46 -0.58
CA THR A 20 -14.87 8.83 -0.43
C THR A 20 -14.26 9.17 0.91
N LYS A 21 -14.39 10.42 1.39
CA LYS A 21 -13.95 10.78 2.75
C LYS A 21 -14.66 9.96 3.83
N LYS A 22 -15.98 9.79 3.74
CA LYS A 22 -16.74 8.94 4.68
C LYS A 22 -16.23 7.50 4.66
N TYR A 23 -15.92 6.96 3.48
CA TYR A 23 -15.35 5.63 3.31
C TYR A 23 -13.95 5.53 3.97
N VAL A 24 -13.02 6.42 3.62
CA VAL A 24 -11.64 6.42 4.14
C VAL A 24 -11.60 6.63 5.65
N PHE A 25 -12.52 7.45 6.20
CA PHE A 25 -12.58 7.77 7.63
C PHE A 25 -13.49 6.82 8.41
N ALA A 26 -13.96 5.72 7.80
CA ALA A 26 -14.82 4.78 8.47
C ALA A 26 -14.08 4.09 9.63
N LYS A 27 -14.49 4.39 10.87
CA LYS A 27 -13.86 3.89 12.10
C LYS A 27 -13.70 2.36 12.15
N ARG A 28 -14.57 1.61 11.48
CA ARG A 28 -14.46 0.14 11.40
C ARG A 28 -13.16 -0.32 10.73
N PHE A 29 -12.71 0.38 9.69
CA PHE A 29 -11.49 0.03 8.97
C PHE A 29 -10.26 0.40 9.79
N ALA A 30 -10.26 1.60 10.37
CA ALA A 30 -9.23 2.04 11.30
C ALA A 30 -9.11 1.11 12.52
N LYS A 31 -10.23 0.63 13.07
CA LYS A 31 -10.26 -0.31 14.20
C LYS A 31 -9.61 -1.65 13.84
N ILE A 32 -9.93 -2.21 12.68
CA ILE A 32 -9.29 -3.44 12.19
C ILE A 32 -7.78 -3.22 12.00
N ALA A 33 -7.39 -2.09 11.40
CA ALA A 33 -5.98 -1.74 11.22
C ALA A 33 -5.24 -1.63 12.58
N ALA A 34 -5.81 -0.92 13.54
CA ALA A 34 -5.24 -0.76 14.89
C ALA A 34 -5.10 -2.12 15.60
N ASP A 35 -6.13 -2.98 15.53
CA ASP A 35 -6.12 -4.31 16.14
C ASP A 35 -5.07 -5.24 15.51
N LEU A 36 -4.94 -5.22 14.18
CA LEU A 36 -3.92 -6.01 13.47
C LEU A 36 -2.50 -5.51 13.73
N LEU A 37 -2.34 -4.21 13.97
CA LEU A 37 -1.06 -3.62 14.34
C LEU A 37 -0.73 -3.82 15.83
N GLY A 38 -1.73 -4.02 16.68
CA GLY A 38 -1.55 -4.09 18.14
C GLY A 38 -1.34 -2.71 18.79
N VAL A 39 -1.93 -1.66 18.23
CA VAL A 39 -1.79 -0.27 18.68
C VAL A 39 -3.14 0.33 19.08
N ASP A 40 -3.13 1.35 19.94
CA ASP A 40 -4.38 1.99 20.40
C ASP A 40 -5.09 2.77 19.30
N ASN A 41 -4.32 3.39 18.39
CA ASN A 41 -4.85 4.27 17.37
C ASN A 41 -3.98 4.27 16.12
N VAL A 42 -4.62 4.55 14.99
CA VAL A 42 -3.96 4.78 13.70
C VAL A 42 -4.31 6.15 13.12
N ARG A 43 -3.40 6.64 12.29
CA ARG A 43 -3.59 7.81 11.44
C ARG A 43 -3.63 7.40 9.98
N LEU A 44 -4.31 8.21 9.16
CA LEU A 44 -4.24 8.09 7.71
C LEU A 44 -2.83 8.47 7.23
N TYR A 45 -2.20 7.64 6.41
CA TYR A 45 -1.03 8.06 5.64
C TYR A 45 -1.47 8.75 4.35
N HIS A 46 -2.15 8.01 3.48
CA HIS A 46 -3.01 8.51 2.42
C HIS A 46 -3.96 7.40 1.94
N ASP A 47 -4.93 7.74 1.09
CA ASP A 47 -5.72 6.78 0.34
C ASP A 47 -5.35 6.82 -1.14
N GLN A 48 -5.73 5.78 -1.89
CA GLN A 48 -5.58 5.74 -3.33
C GLN A 48 -6.57 4.77 -3.98
N ALA A 49 -7.11 5.17 -5.14
CA ALA A 49 -7.88 4.31 -6.02
C ALA A 49 -6.98 3.78 -7.13
N LEU A 50 -7.07 2.46 -7.40
CA LEU A 50 -6.24 1.74 -8.36
C LEU A 50 -7.15 1.05 -9.39
N TYR A 51 -7.07 1.50 -10.64
CA TYR A 51 -7.89 1.00 -11.75
C TYR A 51 -7.02 0.26 -12.75
N LYS A 52 -7.09 -1.07 -12.74
CA LYS A 52 -6.37 -1.91 -13.71
C LYS A 52 -7.32 -2.27 -14.84
N GLU A 53 -7.18 -1.61 -15.98
CA GLU A 53 -7.99 -1.86 -17.19
C GLU A 53 -7.74 -3.26 -17.78
N PRO A 54 -8.66 -3.80 -18.61
CA PRO A 54 -8.40 -4.98 -19.42
C PRO A 54 -7.09 -4.88 -20.20
N GLY A 55 -6.23 -5.89 -20.11
CA GLY A 55 -4.88 -5.88 -20.69
C GLY A 55 -3.85 -5.07 -19.89
N GLY A 56 -4.22 -4.51 -18.74
CA GLY A 56 -3.31 -3.78 -17.85
C GLY A 56 -2.17 -4.66 -17.34
N GLY A 57 -0.95 -4.10 -17.35
CA GLY A 57 0.27 -4.84 -17.03
C GLY A 57 0.40 -5.30 -15.57
N PRO A 58 1.40 -6.14 -15.27
CA PRO A 58 1.66 -6.57 -13.90
C PRO A 58 2.18 -5.42 -13.03
N THR A 59 2.04 -5.59 -11.72
CA THR A 59 2.70 -4.80 -10.68
C THR A 59 3.77 -5.72 -10.07
N PRO A 60 5.07 -5.43 -10.22
CA PRO A 60 6.14 -6.28 -9.69
C PRO A 60 6.11 -6.47 -8.19
N TRP A 61 6.97 -7.37 -7.70
CA TRP A 61 7.27 -7.44 -6.28
C TRP A 61 7.82 -6.12 -5.77
N HIS A 62 7.29 -5.66 -4.64
CA HIS A 62 7.74 -4.46 -3.97
C HIS A 62 7.33 -4.46 -2.49
N GLN A 63 7.83 -3.47 -1.76
CA GLN A 63 7.42 -3.14 -0.40
C GLN A 63 6.96 -1.68 -0.40
N ASP A 64 5.74 -1.42 0.05
CA ASP A 64 5.17 -0.06 0.06
C ASP A 64 6.00 0.90 0.92
N GLN A 65 6.44 0.43 2.09
CA GLN A 65 7.09 1.29 3.07
C GLN A 65 8.51 1.73 2.69
N TYR A 66 9.10 1.17 1.62
CA TYR A 66 10.33 1.71 1.03
C TYR A 66 10.23 3.23 0.75
N TYR A 67 9.03 3.69 0.37
CA TYR A 67 8.75 5.06 -0.01
C TYR A 67 8.49 6.01 1.16
N TRP A 68 8.24 5.50 2.37
CA TRP A 68 7.71 6.32 3.48
C TRP A 68 8.82 6.69 4.49
N PRO A 69 9.18 7.99 4.64
CA PRO A 69 10.20 8.41 5.60
C PRO A 69 9.61 8.54 7.01
N ILE A 70 9.31 7.41 7.63
CA ILE A 70 8.73 7.31 8.98
C ILE A 70 9.51 6.32 9.86
N ASP A 71 9.49 6.53 11.18
CA ASP A 71 10.33 5.81 12.15
C ASP A 71 9.71 4.53 12.74
N THR A 72 8.57 4.08 12.21
CA THR A 72 7.85 2.91 12.72
C THR A 72 7.59 1.88 11.62
N HIS A 73 7.61 0.59 11.96
CA HIS A 73 7.13 -0.49 11.08
C HIS A 73 5.64 -0.80 11.28
N ASP A 74 4.98 -0.09 12.21
CA ASP A 74 3.54 -0.22 12.48
C ASP A 74 2.72 0.55 11.46
N THR A 75 2.78 0.03 10.24
CA THR A 75 2.07 0.50 9.07
C THR A 75 1.27 -0.65 8.46
N ILE A 76 0.10 -0.35 7.92
CA ILE A 76 -0.75 -1.36 7.31
C ILE A 76 -1.61 -0.75 6.20
N THR A 77 -1.64 -1.43 5.06
CA THR A 77 -2.48 -1.05 3.91
C THR A 77 -3.70 -1.94 3.92
N MET A 78 -4.90 -1.35 3.96
CA MET A 78 -6.14 -2.03 3.58
C MET A 78 -6.27 -1.97 2.07
N TRP A 79 -6.55 -3.09 1.41
CA TRP A 79 -6.82 -3.17 -0.02
C TRP A 79 -8.19 -3.83 -0.22
N MET A 80 -9.12 -3.10 -0.84
CA MET A 80 -10.51 -3.53 -1.01
C MET A 80 -10.94 -3.35 -2.46
N PRO A 81 -11.29 -4.43 -3.20
CA PRO A 81 -11.89 -4.28 -4.50
C PRO A 81 -13.33 -3.77 -4.37
N LEU A 82 -13.69 -2.85 -5.25
CA LEU A 82 -15.02 -2.26 -5.34
C LEU A 82 -15.96 -3.04 -6.28
N VAL A 83 -15.40 -4.06 -6.94
CA VAL A 83 -16.09 -5.00 -7.82
C VAL A 83 -15.71 -6.43 -7.42
N ASP A 84 -16.49 -7.41 -7.83
CA ASP A 84 -16.09 -8.82 -7.72
C ASP A 84 -14.85 -9.05 -8.60
N ILE A 85 -13.85 -9.76 -8.07
CA ILE A 85 -12.60 -10.04 -8.75
C ILE A 85 -12.19 -11.51 -8.60
N ASP A 86 -11.46 -12.00 -9.59
CA ASP A 86 -10.84 -13.32 -9.60
C ASP A 86 -9.36 -13.23 -10.02
N VAL A 87 -8.70 -14.39 -10.10
CA VAL A 87 -7.28 -14.50 -10.47
C VAL A 87 -6.92 -13.84 -11.80
N GLU A 88 -7.84 -13.77 -12.78
CA GLU A 88 -7.59 -13.17 -14.10
C GLU A 88 -7.57 -11.65 -14.05
N MET A 89 -8.11 -11.05 -12.99
CA MET A 89 -8.17 -9.59 -12.81
C MET A 89 -6.91 -9.02 -12.13
N GLY A 90 -5.89 -9.84 -11.86
CA GLY A 90 -4.65 -9.41 -11.24
C GLY A 90 -4.75 -9.29 -9.71
N MET A 91 -5.07 -10.39 -9.04
CA MET A 91 -5.14 -10.48 -7.58
C MET A 91 -3.79 -10.18 -6.90
N LEU A 92 -3.83 -9.55 -5.72
CA LEU A 92 -2.64 -9.42 -4.89
C LEU A 92 -2.08 -10.80 -4.51
N THR A 93 -0.76 -10.91 -4.63
CA THR A 93 0.05 -12.08 -4.27
C THR A 93 1.08 -11.64 -3.26
N PHE A 94 1.20 -12.37 -2.14
CA PHE A 94 2.05 -12.01 -1.02
C PHE A 94 3.14 -13.06 -0.79
N ALA A 95 4.35 -12.62 -0.45
CA ALA A 95 5.34 -13.47 0.19
C ALA A 95 5.08 -13.45 1.70
N SER A 96 4.55 -14.54 2.24
CA SER A 96 4.05 -14.59 3.62
C SER A 96 5.17 -14.38 4.63
N LYS A 97 4.90 -13.57 5.66
CA LYS A 97 5.83 -13.23 6.75
C LYS A 97 7.07 -12.41 6.34
N SER A 98 7.11 -11.86 5.12
CA SER A 98 8.25 -11.10 4.60
C SER A 98 8.42 -9.67 5.17
N PHE A 99 7.63 -9.27 6.16
CA PHE A 99 7.55 -7.89 6.64
C PHE A 99 8.54 -7.54 7.77
N ASP A 100 9.23 -8.53 8.33
CA ASP A 100 9.98 -8.41 9.59
C ASP A 100 11.35 -7.72 9.45
N LYS A 101 11.96 -7.76 8.26
CA LYS A 101 13.33 -7.27 8.00
C LYS A 101 13.42 -5.83 7.52
N GLY A 102 12.31 -5.09 7.45
CA GLY A 102 12.30 -3.75 6.85
C GLY A 102 12.51 -3.79 5.34
N ALA A 103 13.09 -2.73 4.77
CA ALA A 103 13.40 -2.67 3.34
C ALA A 103 14.52 -3.66 2.99
N VAL A 104 14.24 -4.64 2.13
CA VAL A 104 15.24 -5.67 1.74
C VAL A 104 16.16 -5.21 0.62
N PHE A 105 15.70 -4.24 -0.19
CA PHE A 105 16.48 -3.58 -1.24
C PHE A 105 16.33 -2.07 -1.13
N ASN A 106 17.32 -1.32 -1.64
CA ASN A 106 17.29 0.14 -1.70
C ASN A 106 17.01 0.67 -3.11
N ASN A 107 16.14 -0.01 -3.87
CA ASN A 107 15.88 0.28 -5.27
C ASN A 107 14.39 0.56 -5.51
N GLU A 108 14.07 1.41 -6.49
CA GLU A 108 12.70 1.60 -6.96
C GLU A 108 12.16 0.39 -7.71
N ILE A 109 10.84 0.35 -7.95
CA ILE A 109 10.22 -0.64 -8.83
C ILE A 109 10.75 -0.47 -10.27
N SER A 110 11.54 -1.45 -10.70
CA SER A 110 12.11 -1.63 -12.03
C SER A 110 12.19 -3.12 -12.40
N ASP A 111 12.53 -3.45 -13.66
CA ASP A 111 12.72 -4.84 -14.12
C ASP A 111 13.86 -5.52 -13.33
N GLU A 112 14.91 -4.77 -12.98
CA GLU A 112 16.01 -5.24 -12.15
C GLU A 112 15.57 -5.49 -10.70
N SER A 113 14.75 -4.58 -10.14
CA SER A 113 14.19 -4.77 -8.80
C SER A 113 13.28 -6.00 -8.75
N GLU A 114 12.51 -6.24 -9.81
CA GLU A 114 11.61 -7.38 -9.91
C GLU A 114 12.40 -8.68 -9.84
N THR A 115 13.47 -8.79 -10.62
CA THR A 115 14.37 -9.96 -10.61
C THR A 115 14.99 -10.17 -9.22
N ALA A 116 15.50 -9.11 -8.60
CA ALA A 116 16.11 -9.18 -7.27
C ALA A 116 15.12 -9.65 -6.19
N PHE A 117 13.88 -9.15 -6.20
CA PHE A 117 12.83 -9.61 -5.30
C PHE A 117 12.42 -11.05 -5.59
N ASP A 118 12.30 -11.45 -6.85
CA ASP A 118 11.90 -12.80 -7.24
C ASP A 118 12.93 -13.84 -6.75
N ASP A 119 14.21 -13.53 -6.86
CA ASP A 119 15.31 -14.37 -6.34
C ASP A 119 15.31 -14.37 -4.81
N TYR A 120 15.21 -13.19 -4.17
CA TYR A 120 15.15 -13.09 -2.71
C TYR A 120 13.99 -13.91 -2.12
N VAL A 121 12.80 -13.82 -2.72
CA VAL A 121 11.62 -14.55 -2.27
C VAL A 121 11.83 -16.06 -2.35
N LYS A 122 12.46 -16.55 -3.44
CA LYS A 122 12.80 -17.98 -3.61
C LYS A 122 13.89 -18.42 -2.62
N GLU A 123 14.96 -17.63 -2.48
CA GLU A 123 16.09 -17.93 -1.60
C GLU A 123 15.69 -17.98 -0.12
N GLN A 124 14.82 -17.07 0.32
CA GLN A 124 14.28 -17.09 1.68
C GLN A 124 13.22 -18.18 1.89
N GLY A 125 12.72 -18.80 0.82
CA GLY A 125 11.70 -19.84 0.89
C GLY A 125 10.37 -19.34 1.44
N PHE A 126 9.98 -18.09 1.15
CA PHE A 126 8.70 -17.57 1.61
C PHE A 126 7.53 -18.32 0.96
N GLU A 127 6.51 -18.63 1.77
CA GLU A 127 5.25 -19.17 1.25
C GLU A 127 4.52 -18.09 0.44
N ILE A 128 4.20 -18.40 -0.80
CA ILE A 128 3.45 -17.48 -1.68
C ILE A 128 1.96 -17.71 -1.52
N THR A 129 1.25 -16.69 -1.06
CA THR A 129 -0.21 -16.74 -0.84
C THR A 129 -0.94 -15.76 -1.74
N ARG A 130 -2.11 -16.19 -2.23
CA ARG A 130 -2.99 -15.41 -3.09
C ARG A 130 -4.41 -15.94 -2.95
N ALA A 131 -5.38 -15.05 -2.75
CA ALA A 131 -6.79 -15.43 -2.82
C ALA A 131 -7.20 -15.73 -4.26
N GLU A 132 -8.07 -16.71 -4.46
CA GLU A 132 -8.57 -17.04 -5.80
C GLU A 132 -9.68 -16.08 -6.26
N THR A 133 -10.50 -15.63 -5.32
CA THR A 133 -11.59 -14.68 -5.57
C THR A 133 -11.75 -13.73 -4.40
N MET A 134 -12.29 -12.54 -4.66
CA MET A 134 -12.81 -11.62 -3.66
C MET A 134 -14.12 -11.02 -4.18
N LYS A 135 -15.09 -10.87 -3.30
CA LYS A 135 -16.32 -10.12 -3.58
C LYS A 135 -16.08 -8.63 -3.36
N ALA A 136 -16.87 -7.81 -4.04
CA ALA A 136 -16.89 -6.37 -3.77
C ALA A 136 -17.10 -6.12 -2.27
N GLY A 137 -16.17 -5.40 -1.64
CA GLY A 137 -16.20 -5.12 -0.20
C GLY A 137 -15.42 -6.10 0.69
N ASP A 138 -14.89 -7.20 0.17
CA ASP A 138 -13.86 -7.98 0.86
C ASP A 138 -12.59 -7.13 1.01
N ALA A 139 -11.71 -7.44 1.97
CA ALA A 139 -10.46 -6.69 2.12
C ALA A 139 -9.31 -7.58 2.56
N THR A 140 -8.13 -7.29 2.01
CA THR A 140 -6.86 -7.75 2.57
C THR A 140 -6.21 -6.61 3.35
N PHE A 141 -5.36 -6.98 4.30
CA PHE A 141 -4.52 -6.07 5.05
C PHE A 141 -3.09 -6.59 5.02
N HIS A 142 -2.13 -5.75 4.65
CA HIS A 142 -0.72 -6.12 4.61
C HIS A 142 0.16 -5.05 5.26
N ARG A 143 1.17 -5.48 6.02
CA ARG A 143 2.16 -4.58 6.63
C ARG A 143 2.95 -3.86 5.53
N GLY A 144 3.42 -2.64 5.78
CA GLY A 144 4.11 -1.84 4.76
C GLY A 144 5.36 -2.49 4.15
N PHE A 145 6.06 -3.35 4.90
CA PHE A 145 7.19 -4.14 4.40
C PHE A 145 6.83 -5.54 3.89
N THR A 146 5.54 -5.89 3.81
CA THR A 146 5.14 -7.16 3.20
C THR A 146 5.46 -7.12 1.71
N ILE A 147 6.31 -8.04 1.24
CA ILE A 147 6.65 -8.17 -0.18
C ILE A 147 5.41 -8.70 -0.91
N HIS A 148 4.93 -7.92 -1.89
CA HIS A 148 3.73 -8.27 -2.62
C HIS A 148 3.78 -7.83 -4.09
N LYS A 149 3.00 -8.49 -4.93
CA LYS A 149 2.87 -8.20 -6.37
C LYS A 149 1.43 -8.41 -6.84
N ALA A 150 1.15 -8.01 -8.07
CA ALA A 150 -0.12 -8.33 -8.73
C ALA A 150 0.13 -8.70 -10.21
N PRO A 151 -0.43 -9.80 -10.72
CA PRO A 151 -0.43 -10.06 -12.16
C PRO A 151 -1.13 -8.96 -12.96
N GLY A 152 -1.03 -9.05 -14.29
CA GLY A 152 -1.84 -8.24 -15.19
C GLY A 152 -3.33 -8.57 -15.09
N ASN A 153 -4.17 -7.73 -15.70
CA ASN A 153 -5.59 -8.01 -15.84
C ASN A 153 -5.85 -8.60 -17.23
N ASN A 154 -6.03 -9.91 -17.29
CA ASN A 154 -6.33 -10.66 -18.51
C ASN A 154 -7.84 -10.81 -18.76
N SER A 155 -8.68 -10.26 -17.89
CA SER A 155 -10.13 -10.25 -18.05
C SER A 155 -10.58 -9.14 -19.01
N ASN A 156 -11.89 -9.10 -19.29
CA ASN A 156 -12.54 -8.03 -20.05
C ASN A 156 -13.18 -6.95 -19.16
N THR A 157 -12.93 -6.99 -17.85
CA THR A 157 -13.53 -6.08 -16.87
C THR A 157 -12.44 -5.28 -16.16
N MET A 158 -12.68 -4.01 -15.88
CA MET A 158 -11.74 -3.20 -15.10
C MET A 158 -11.72 -3.66 -13.64
N ARG A 159 -10.52 -3.84 -13.07
CA ARG A 159 -10.35 -4.08 -11.64
C ARG A 159 -10.29 -2.74 -10.91
N GLU A 160 -11.32 -2.45 -10.12
CA GLU A 160 -11.43 -1.23 -9.33
C GLU A 160 -11.15 -1.51 -7.87
N VAL A 161 -10.20 -0.79 -7.28
CA VAL A 161 -9.75 -1.03 -5.91
C VAL A 161 -9.61 0.30 -5.19
N MET A 162 -10.00 0.31 -3.92
CA MET A 162 -9.65 1.36 -2.99
C MET A 162 -8.66 0.84 -1.95
N THR A 163 -7.58 1.59 -1.71
CA THR A 163 -6.67 1.31 -0.61
C THR A 163 -6.66 2.44 0.40
N VAL A 164 -6.59 2.09 1.68
CA VAL A 164 -6.37 3.05 2.77
C VAL A 164 -5.14 2.62 3.54
N ILE A 165 -4.15 3.51 3.61
CA ILE A 165 -2.88 3.24 4.27
C ILE A 165 -2.91 3.88 5.64
N TYR A 166 -2.61 3.07 6.66
CA TYR A 166 -2.62 3.47 8.05
C TYR A 166 -1.20 3.40 8.62
N ILE A 167 -0.92 4.30 9.55
CA ILE A 167 0.30 4.31 10.36
C ILE A 167 -0.09 4.41 11.84
N ALA A 168 0.70 3.85 12.74
CA ALA A 168 0.50 4.01 14.16
C ALA A 168 0.54 5.49 14.58
N ASP A 169 -0.39 5.89 15.45
CA ASP A 169 -0.35 7.22 16.06
C ASP A 169 0.93 7.38 16.90
N GLY A 170 1.57 8.55 16.81
CA GLY A 170 2.86 8.82 17.45
C GLY A 170 4.11 8.56 16.60
N ALA A 171 3.96 8.03 15.38
CA ALA A 171 5.04 7.92 14.41
C ALA A 171 5.70 9.29 14.12
N LYS A 172 7.00 9.31 13.86
CA LYS A 172 7.77 10.51 13.52
C LYS A 172 8.38 10.41 12.13
N ILE A 173 8.64 11.58 11.56
CA ILE A 173 9.25 11.74 10.25
C ILE A 173 10.77 11.52 10.35
N THR A 174 11.32 10.66 9.49
CA THR A 174 12.76 10.43 9.38
C THR A 174 13.38 11.31 8.30
N PRO A 175 14.71 11.54 8.31
CA PRO A 175 15.37 12.17 7.18
C PRO A 175 15.17 11.33 5.90
N PRO A 176 14.63 11.88 4.80
CA PRO A 176 14.50 11.15 3.55
C PRO A 176 15.86 10.68 3.03
N ILE A 177 15.99 9.40 2.70
CA ILE A 177 17.28 8.81 2.24
C ILE A 177 17.39 8.68 0.72
N ASN A 178 16.30 8.94 0.00
CA ASN A 178 16.24 8.88 -1.46
C ASN A 178 15.21 9.89 -1.99
N LYS A 179 15.19 10.10 -3.31
CA LYS A 179 14.28 11.08 -3.94
C LYS A 179 12.81 10.74 -3.75
N TYR A 180 12.44 9.46 -3.65
CA TYR A 180 11.05 9.04 -3.50
C TYR A 180 10.52 9.34 -2.11
N GLN A 181 11.32 9.05 -1.07
CA GLN A 181 11.01 9.47 0.29
C GLN A 181 10.92 10.99 0.40
N ALA A 182 11.79 11.73 -0.32
CA ALA A 182 11.69 13.19 -0.34
C ALA A 182 10.38 13.65 -1.01
N ASP A 183 9.92 12.95 -2.06
CA ASP A 183 8.64 13.24 -2.71
C ASP A 183 7.45 12.94 -1.79
N ASP A 184 7.46 11.80 -1.10
CA ASP A 184 6.40 11.39 -0.17
C ASP A 184 6.39 12.28 1.08
N HIS A 185 7.54 12.75 1.54
CA HIS A 185 7.63 13.77 2.60
C HIS A 185 6.91 15.06 2.20
N ARG A 186 7.10 15.52 0.95
CA ARG A 186 6.40 16.71 0.45
C ARG A 186 4.91 16.47 0.23
N LYS A 187 4.53 15.32 -0.31
CA LYS A 187 3.15 15.04 -0.74
C LYS A 187 2.23 14.59 0.40
N TRP A 188 2.71 13.71 1.28
CA TRP A 188 1.86 12.99 2.25
C TRP A 188 2.11 13.41 3.70
N LEU A 189 3.25 14.03 3.97
CA LEU A 189 3.67 14.43 5.31
C LEU A 189 3.76 15.96 5.46
N ASP A 190 3.21 16.71 4.50
CA ASP A 190 3.04 18.17 4.54
C ASP A 190 4.35 18.94 4.81
N GLU A 191 5.48 18.42 4.31
CA GLU A 191 6.82 18.99 4.53
C GLU A 191 7.17 19.24 6.01
N LYS A 192 6.50 18.54 6.94
CA LYS A 192 6.71 18.74 8.37
C LYS A 192 8.15 18.46 8.77
N PRO A 193 8.71 19.16 9.78
CA PRO A 193 10.10 18.97 10.16
C PRO A 193 10.44 17.52 10.52
N VAL A 194 11.62 17.07 10.09
CA VAL A 194 12.21 15.78 10.49
C VAL A 194 12.26 15.69 12.02
N GLY A 195 11.91 14.52 12.56
CA GLY A 195 11.74 14.27 13.99
C GLY A 195 10.40 14.72 14.57
N GLY A 196 9.61 15.48 13.81
CA GLY A 196 8.23 15.84 14.14
C GLY A 196 7.27 14.65 13.97
N LEU A 197 6.11 14.73 14.63
CA LEU A 197 5.05 13.73 14.51
C LEU A 197 4.42 13.75 13.12
N VAL A 198 3.99 12.57 12.67
CA VAL A 198 3.12 12.43 11.49
C VAL A 198 1.68 12.73 11.92
N ASP A 199 1.37 14.02 12.05
CA ASP A 199 0.08 14.47 12.57
C ASP A 199 -0.48 15.73 11.89
N SER A 200 -0.09 15.97 10.65
CA SER A 200 -0.64 17.06 9.82
C SER A 200 -2.15 16.91 9.54
N GLU A 201 -2.75 17.91 8.90
CA GLU A 201 -4.11 17.80 8.36
C GLU A 201 -4.23 16.70 7.29
N LEU A 202 -3.13 16.32 6.64
CA LEU A 202 -3.09 15.19 5.71
C LEU A 202 -3.08 13.83 6.40
N ASN A 203 -2.71 13.79 7.68
CA ASN A 203 -2.57 12.56 8.44
C ASN A 203 -3.50 12.49 9.66
N PRO A 204 -4.82 12.72 9.52
CA PRO A 204 -5.73 12.75 10.67
C PRO A 204 -5.74 11.43 11.43
N LYS A 205 -5.93 11.54 12.75
CA LYS A 205 -6.22 10.40 13.63
C LYS A 205 -7.63 9.88 13.35
N LEU A 206 -7.78 8.57 13.17
CA LEU A 206 -9.02 7.96 12.67
C LEU A 206 -9.82 7.17 13.72
N LEU A 207 -9.27 6.98 14.92
CA LEU A 207 -9.95 6.33 16.05
C LEU A 207 -10.22 7.31 17.18
#